data_AF-A0A9E4EWM1-F1
#
_entry.id   AF-A0A9E4EWM1-F1
#
_cell.length_a   1.000
_cell.length_b   1.000
_cell.length_c   1.000
_cell.angle_alpha   90.00
_cell.angle_beta   90.00
_cell.angle_gamma   90.00
#
_symmetry.space_group_name_H-M   'P 1'
#
loop_
_entity.id
_entity.type
_entity.pdbx_description
1 polymer ?
#
loop_
_entity_poly.entity_id
_entity_poly.type
_entity_poly.pdbx_seq_one_letter_code
_entity_poly.pdbx_strand_id
1 'polypeptide(L)'
;MLYTRRRAADPRLLETPVFVGGYRIEQIQADYPHLIYCHNANWQHNNILASLFCAEEYMADGFVCSYSDILYRPAVVRRALEHEGDIALCVDTDWRTRYVDRSQHPEDDAEKVVAEGDRVVAINRTMPGSAASGEYIGVARFDAAGARSLRAHYQRVKAKYAGQTWKYDMPFEKAYLIHLFEEMLDAGSALHMVTTDGEYMEIDTEEDVALANARWADEYGG
;
A
#
# COMPACT_ATOMS: atom_id res chain seq x y z
N MET A 1 -5.16 -0.67 -7.47
CA MET A 1 -5.00 -1.30 -6.14
C MET A 1 -5.66 -2.66 -6.16
N LEU A 2 -4.95 -3.70 -5.71
CA LEU A 2 -5.43 -5.07 -5.59
C LEU A 2 -5.50 -5.42 -4.11
N TYR A 3 -6.53 -6.13 -3.66
CA TYR A 3 -6.49 -6.71 -2.33
C TYR A 3 -7.22 -8.04 -2.26
N THR A 4 -6.91 -8.82 -1.23
CA THR A 4 -7.39 -10.19 -1.07
C THR A 4 -7.98 -10.37 0.32
N ARG A 5 -9.10 -11.09 0.41
CA ARG A 5 -9.72 -11.47 1.68
C ARG A 5 -9.02 -12.70 2.27
N ARG A 6 -8.98 -12.79 3.60
CA ARG A 6 -8.54 -14.02 4.28
C ARG A 6 -9.69 -15.00 4.42
N ARG A 7 -9.42 -16.28 4.17
CA ARG A 7 -10.41 -17.34 4.33
C ARG A 7 -10.61 -17.65 5.82
N ALA A 8 -11.86 -17.68 6.27
CA ALA A 8 -12.19 -17.98 7.67
C ALA A 8 -11.68 -19.36 8.16
N ALA A 9 -11.43 -20.31 7.25
CA ALA A 9 -10.98 -21.67 7.58
C ALA A 9 -9.44 -21.84 7.63
N ASP A 10 -8.67 -21.04 6.88
CA ASP A 10 -7.22 -20.95 7.01
C ASP A 10 -6.82 -19.47 6.87
N PRO A 11 -6.37 -18.82 7.96
CA PRO A 11 -6.03 -17.40 7.96
C PRO A 11 -4.82 -17.06 7.08
N ARG A 12 -4.11 -18.06 6.53
CA ARG A 12 -2.97 -17.85 5.61
C ARG A 12 -3.36 -17.94 4.13
N LEU A 13 -4.59 -18.39 3.82
CA LEU A 13 -5.06 -18.50 2.44
C LEU A 13 -5.84 -17.24 2.03
N LEU A 14 -5.49 -16.73 0.85
CA LEU A 14 -6.13 -15.59 0.20
C LEU A 14 -7.25 -16.06 -0.73
N GLU A 15 -8.40 -15.37 -0.71
CA GLU A 15 -9.53 -15.61 -1.63
C GLU A 15 -9.33 -14.91 -2.99
N THR A 16 -10.38 -14.93 -3.83
CA THR A 16 -10.42 -14.21 -5.10
C THR A 16 -10.02 -12.74 -4.91
N PRO A 17 -9.01 -12.25 -5.64
CA PRO A 17 -8.60 -10.87 -5.53
C PRO A 17 -9.69 -9.91 -5.98
N VAL A 18 -9.77 -8.77 -5.29
CA VAL A 18 -10.62 -7.65 -5.65
C VAL A 18 -9.75 -6.55 -6.24
N PHE A 19 -10.01 -6.24 -7.50
CA PHE A 19 -9.33 -5.18 -8.23
C PHE A 19 -10.14 -3.88 -8.13
N VAL A 20 -9.52 -2.84 -7.58
CA VAL A 20 -10.05 -1.48 -7.64
C VAL A 20 -9.46 -0.78 -8.85
N GLY A 21 -10.31 -0.44 -9.80
CA GLY A 21 -9.93 0.26 -11.03
C GLY A 21 -10.72 1.54 -11.26
N GLY A 22 -10.17 2.39 -12.11
CA GLY A 22 -10.81 3.61 -12.62
C GLY A 22 -10.51 3.74 -14.11
N TYR A 23 -9.42 4.44 -14.45
CA TYR A 23 -8.99 4.59 -15.83
C TYR A 23 -8.83 3.25 -16.54
N ARG A 24 -9.54 3.08 -17.68
CA ARG A 24 -9.47 1.90 -18.55
C ARG A 24 -9.70 0.56 -17.83
N ILE A 25 -10.52 0.54 -16.78
CA ILE A 25 -10.83 -0.69 -16.02
C ILE A 25 -11.37 -1.81 -16.93
N GLU A 26 -12.06 -1.47 -18.02
CA GLU A 26 -12.63 -2.43 -18.97
C GLU A 26 -11.56 -3.29 -19.67
N GLN A 27 -10.35 -2.76 -19.86
CA GLN A 27 -9.24 -3.53 -20.44
C GLN A 27 -8.79 -4.62 -19.48
N ILE A 28 -8.65 -4.28 -18.20
CA ILE A 28 -8.30 -5.24 -17.15
C ILE A 28 -9.41 -6.28 -16.98
N GLN A 29 -10.69 -5.88 -17.10
CA GLN A 29 -11.84 -6.80 -17.07
C GLN A 29 -11.84 -7.80 -18.23
N ALA A 30 -11.43 -7.36 -19.42
CA ALA A 30 -11.34 -8.24 -20.58
C ALA A 30 -10.25 -9.31 -20.41
N ASP A 31 -9.09 -8.93 -19.88
CA ASP A 31 -7.95 -9.83 -19.71
C ASP A 31 -8.07 -10.72 -18.47
N TYR A 32 -8.74 -10.24 -17.42
CA TYR A 32 -8.86 -10.93 -16.12
C TYR A 32 -10.32 -11.08 -15.63
N PRO A 33 -11.24 -11.66 -16.42
CA PRO A 33 -12.68 -11.68 -16.13
C PRO A 33 -13.08 -12.44 -14.86
N HIS A 34 -12.13 -13.15 -14.23
CA HIS A 34 -12.34 -13.93 -13.01
C HIS A 34 -12.12 -13.13 -11.72
N LEU A 35 -11.59 -11.90 -11.81
CA LEU A 35 -11.43 -11.03 -10.66
C LEU A 35 -12.76 -10.41 -10.23
N ILE A 36 -12.83 -9.98 -8.98
CA ILE A 36 -13.91 -9.12 -8.50
C ILE A 36 -13.51 -7.66 -8.74
N TYR A 37 -14.43 -6.83 -9.20
CA TYR A 37 -14.14 -5.44 -9.56
C TYR A 37 -14.91 -4.44 -8.70
N CYS A 38 -14.19 -3.47 -8.15
CA CYS A 38 -14.77 -2.26 -7.58
C CYS A 38 -14.39 -1.06 -8.46
N HIS A 39 -15.37 -0.30 -8.92
CA HIS A 39 -15.15 0.83 -9.82
C HIS A 39 -15.05 2.14 -9.03
N ASN A 40 -13.89 2.79 -9.10
CA ASN A 40 -13.72 4.17 -8.70
C ASN A 40 -14.14 5.10 -9.85
N ALA A 41 -15.43 5.39 -9.97
CA ALA A 41 -15.96 6.25 -11.03
C ALA A 41 -15.44 7.70 -10.99
N ASN A 42 -14.91 8.16 -9.83
CA ASN A 42 -14.37 9.51 -9.66
C ASN A 42 -12.83 9.54 -9.64
N TRP A 43 -12.17 8.55 -10.24
CA TRP A 43 -10.70 8.40 -10.23
C TRP A 43 -9.94 9.65 -10.70
N GLN A 44 -10.52 10.44 -11.62
CA GLN A 44 -9.90 11.68 -12.10
C GLN A 44 -9.74 12.73 -11.00
N HIS A 45 -10.67 12.76 -10.04
CA HIS A 45 -10.75 13.80 -9.01
C HIS A 45 -10.33 13.32 -7.63
N ASN A 46 -9.98 12.04 -7.46
CA ASN A 46 -9.49 11.51 -6.19
C ASN A 46 -8.12 10.82 -6.36
N ASN A 47 -7.68 10.07 -5.35
CA ASN A 47 -6.41 9.36 -5.32
C ASN A 47 -6.52 8.00 -4.60
N ILE A 48 -5.38 7.37 -4.31
CA ILE A 48 -5.23 5.98 -3.87
C ILE A 48 -6.00 5.66 -2.57
N LEU A 49 -6.10 6.59 -1.62
CA LEU A 49 -6.89 6.38 -0.40
C LEU A 49 -8.38 6.24 -0.72
N ALA A 50 -8.93 7.18 -1.50
CA ALA A 50 -10.33 7.11 -1.91
C ALA A 50 -10.61 5.87 -2.77
N SER A 51 -9.65 5.48 -3.61
CA SER A 51 -9.74 4.26 -4.42
C SER A 51 -9.87 3.01 -3.54
N LEU A 52 -8.99 2.82 -2.55
CA LEU A 52 -9.08 1.67 -1.61
C LEU A 52 -10.49 1.54 -1.02
N PHE A 53 -11.10 2.66 -0.63
CA PHE A 53 -12.42 2.67 0.01
C PHE A 53 -13.62 2.48 -0.94
N CYS A 54 -13.41 2.41 -2.27
CA CYS A 54 -14.41 1.84 -3.19
C CYS A 54 -14.68 0.34 -2.91
N ALA A 55 -13.81 -0.28 -2.13
CA ALA A 55 -13.79 -1.70 -1.83
C ALA A 55 -14.10 -2.00 -0.35
N GLU A 56 -14.64 -1.03 0.39
CA GLU A 56 -14.85 -1.10 1.84
C GLU A 56 -15.68 -2.32 2.29
N GLU A 57 -16.65 -2.75 1.48
CA GLU A 57 -17.53 -3.88 1.79
C GLU A 57 -16.78 -5.23 1.92
N TYR A 58 -15.55 -5.31 1.40
CA TYR A 58 -14.72 -6.52 1.43
C TYR A 58 -13.68 -6.55 2.55
N MET A 59 -13.62 -5.53 3.40
CA MET A 59 -12.55 -5.39 4.39
C MET A 59 -12.85 -6.05 5.75
N ALA A 60 -14.11 -6.42 6.01
CA ALA A 60 -14.58 -6.74 7.37
C ALA A 60 -13.80 -7.87 8.07
N ASP A 61 -13.41 -8.90 7.32
CA ASP A 61 -12.71 -10.09 7.85
C ASP A 61 -11.19 -9.94 7.88
N GLY A 62 -10.66 -8.76 7.52
CA GLY A 62 -9.24 -8.55 7.28
C GLY A 62 -8.84 -8.84 5.83
N PHE A 63 -7.77 -8.20 5.40
CA PHE A 63 -7.32 -8.21 4.01
C PHE A 63 -5.84 -7.87 3.88
N VAL A 64 -5.28 -8.15 2.71
CA VAL A 64 -3.98 -7.61 2.27
C VAL A 64 -4.22 -6.73 1.06
N CYS A 65 -3.81 -5.47 1.09
CA CYS A 65 -3.81 -4.59 -0.08
C CYS A 65 -2.42 -4.38 -0.66
N SER A 66 -2.40 -4.09 -1.96
CA SER A 66 -1.22 -3.89 -2.78
C SER A 66 -1.52 -2.80 -3.81
N TYR A 67 -0.54 -1.93 -4.07
CA TYR A 67 -0.56 -1.14 -5.31
C TYR A 67 -0.44 -2.08 -6.53
N SER A 68 -0.82 -1.60 -7.71
CA SER A 68 -0.98 -2.45 -8.92
C SER A 68 0.18 -2.35 -9.91
N ASP A 69 1.10 -1.45 -9.63
CA ASP A 69 2.29 -1.04 -10.38
C ASP A 69 3.57 -1.47 -9.66
N ILE A 70 3.50 -2.50 -8.81
CA ILE A 70 4.63 -2.95 -8.02
C ILE A 70 4.93 -4.43 -8.23
N LEU A 71 6.22 -4.76 -8.17
CA LEU A 71 6.76 -6.11 -8.12
C LEU A 71 7.33 -6.34 -6.72
N TYR A 72 7.01 -7.49 -6.13
CA TYR A 72 7.56 -7.90 -4.84
C TYR A 72 7.57 -9.42 -4.73
N ARG A 73 8.39 -9.95 -3.82
CA ARG A 73 8.50 -11.40 -3.62
C ARG A 73 7.44 -11.92 -2.67
N PRO A 74 6.86 -13.12 -2.91
CA PRO A 74 5.82 -13.70 -2.04
C PRO A 74 6.23 -13.83 -0.57
N ALA A 75 7.54 -13.86 -0.28
CA ALA A 75 8.07 -13.91 1.07
C ALA A 75 7.62 -12.72 1.94
N VAL A 76 7.56 -11.50 1.40
CA VAL A 76 7.14 -10.32 2.19
C VAL A 76 5.67 -10.42 2.60
N VAL A 77 4.79 -10.88 1.69
CA VAL A 77 3.37 -11.09 1.98
C VAL A 77 3.16 -12.22 2.98
N ARG A 78 3.91 -13.33 2.87
CA ARG A 78 3.84 -14.41 3.86
C ARG A 78 4.22 -13.93 5.27
N ARG A 79 5.34 -13.20 5.39
CA ARG A 79 5.75 -12.60 6.65
C ARG A 79 4.69 -11.64 7.20
N ALA A 80 4.08 -10.82 6.34
CA ALA A 80 2.98 -9.93 6.74
C ALA A 80 1.75 -10.70 7.23
N LEU A 81 1.37 -11.80 6.57
CA LEU A 81 0.25 -12.65 6.98
C LEU A 81 0.48 -13.34 8.34
N GLU A 82 1.72 -13.72 8.62
CA GLU A 82 2.15 -14.39 9.85
C GLU A 82 2.38 -13.44 11.03
N HIS A 83 2.46 -12.14 10.78
CA HIS A 83 2.69 -11.13 11.81
C HIS A 83 1.52 -11.05 12.81
N GLU A 84 1.85 -10.94 14.11
CA GLU A 84 0.88 -10.94 15.21
C GLU A 84 0.12 -9.60 15.35
N GLY A 85 0.73 -8.49 14.93
CA GLY A 85 0.12 -7.17 14.97
C GLY A 85 -1.10 -7.02 14.03
N ASP A 86 -2.08 -6.23 14.47
CA ASP A 86 -3.34 -5.97 13.76
C ASP A 86 -3.13 -5.40 12.34
N ILE A 87 -2.10 -4.56 12.21
CA ILE A 87 -1.70 -3.88 10.96
C ILE A 87 -0.20 -4.08 10.75
N ALA A 88 0.16 -4.67 9.62
CA ALA A 88 1.54 -4.86 9.19
C ALA A 88 1.76 -4.16 7.83
N LEU A 89 2.68 -3.20 7.79
CA LEU A 89 3.15 -2.52 6.59
C LEU A 89 4.38 -3.25 6.05
N CYS A 90 4.41 -3.58 4.76
CA CYS A 90 5.61 -4.11 4.14
C CYS A 90 6.55 -2.95 3.84
N VAL A 91 7.79 -3.02 4.34
CA VAL A 91 8.76 -1.94 4.28
C VAL A 91 10.06 -2.47 3.70
N ASP A 92 10.55 -1.84 2.64
CA ASP A 92 11.88 -2.14 2.11
C ASP A 92 12.94 -1.41 2.93
N THR A 93 13.82 -2.16 3.57
CA THR A 93 14.93 -1.60 4.36
C THR A 93 16.20 -1.38 3.53
N ASP A 94 16.27 -1.95 2.32
CA ASP A 94 17.35 -1.69 1.36
C ASP A 94 16.91 -0.75 0.22
N TRP A 95 15.80 -0.05 0.42
CA TRP A 95 15.09 0.78 -0.56
C TRP A 95 15.94 1.77 -1.36
N ARG A 96 17.07 2.24 -0.82
CA ARG A 96 17.98 3.16 -1.52
C ARG A 96 18.68 2.56 -2.71
N THR A 97 18.91 1.25 -2.72
CA THR A 97 19.58 0.59 -3.85
C THR A 97 18.77 0.73 -5.14
N ARG A 98 17.44 0.86 -5.04
CA ARG A 98 16.53 1.13 -6.16
C ARG A 98 16.74 2.49 -6.82
N TYR A 99 17.25 3.49 -6.09
CA TYR A 99 17.41 4.85 -6.61
C TYR A 99 18.77 5.09 -7.30
N VAL A 100 19.70 4.12 -7.25
CA VAL A 100 21.04 4.29 -7.82
C VAL A 100 21.00 4.50 -9.34
N ASP A 101 20.10 3.79 -10.03
CA ASP A 101 19.97 3.83 -11.50
C ASP A 101 18.60 4.38 -11.97
N ARG A 102 17.85 5.04 -11.08
CA ARG A 102 16.50 5.57 -11.33
C ARG A 102 16.53 7.10 -11.34
N SER A 103 16.30 7.72 -12.49
CA SER A 103 16.40 9.16 -12.69
C SER A 103 15.05 9.88 -12.78
N GLN A 104 13.99 9.17 -13.18
CA GLN A 104 12.68 9.78 -13.47
C GLN A 104 11.77 9.93 -12.25
N HIS A 105 12.11 9.28 -11.14
CA HIS A 105 11.31 9.32 -9.91
C HIS A 105 12.23 9.34 -8.68
N PRO A 106 12.42 10.52 -8.05
CA PRO A 106 13.43 10.73 -7.01
C PRO A 106 13.06 10.13 -5.65
N GLU A 107 14.05 10.01 -4.77
CA GLU A 107 13.92 9.57 -3.36
C GLU A 107 12.94 10.45 -2.54
N ASP A 108 12.77 11.71 -2.94
CA ASP A 108 11.86 12.64 -2.26
C ASP A 108 10.40 12.18 -2.33
N ASP A 109 10.01 11.45 -3.38
CA ASP A 109 8.67 10.91 -3.54
C ASP A 109 8.42 9.62 -2.74
N ALA A 110 9.47 9.01 -2.16
CA ALA A 110 9.39 7.78 -1.39
C ALA A 110 8.44 7.89 -0.19
N GLU A 111 7.65 6.84 0.05
CA GLU A 111 6.77 6.70 1.22
C GLU A 111 7.59 6.26 2.46
N LYS A 112 8.37 7.20 3.01
CA LYS A 112 9.38 6.95 4.05
C LYS A 112 8.77 6.55 5.39
N VAL A 113 9.35 5.54 6.02
CA VAL A 113 8.95 4.96 7.32
C VAL A 113 10.07 5.10 8.35
N VAL A 114 9.71 5.45 9.59
CA VAL A 114 10.57 5.32 10.77
C VAL A 114 9.98 4.28 11.70
N ALA A 115 10.82 3.37 12.20
CA ALA A 115 10.42 2.31 13.12
C ALA A 115 11.37 2.16 14.31
N GLU A 116 10.82 1.71 15.45
CA GLU A 116 11.53 1.29 16.65
C GLU A 116 11.32 -0.22 16.84
N GLY A 117 12.31 -1.03 16.46
CA GLY A 117 12.08 -2.46 16.29
C GLY A 117 11.15 -2.70 15.11
N ASP A 118 10.07 -3.45 15.29
CA ASP A 118 9.01 -3.64 14.28
C ASP A 118 7.90 -2.58 14.39
N ARG A 119 7.86 -1.76 15.43
CA ARG A 119 6.81 -0.76 15.62
C ARG A 119 7.06 0.46 14.74
N VAL A 120 6.11 0.80 13.88
CA VAL A 120 6.15 2.04 13.09
C VAL A 120 5.83 3.23 13.99
N VAL A 121 6.68 4.25 13.94
CA VAL A 121 6.51 5.49 14.73
C VAL A 121 6.22 6.71 13.85
N ALA A 122 6.60 6.67 12.57
CA ALA A 122 6.24 7.70 11.61
C ALA A 122 6.19 7.13 10.19
N ILE A 123 5.32 7.70 9.35
CA ILE A 123 5.29 7.44 7.91
C ILE A 123 4.81 8.70 7.18
N ASN A 124 5.60 9.20 6.22
CA ASN A 124 5.25 10.34 5.36
C ASN A 124 6.29 10.53 4.24
N ARG A 125 6.00 11.38 3.26
CA ARG A 125 6.95 11.74 2.19
C ARG A 125 7.87 12.92 2.54
N THR A 126 7.56 13.66 3.59
CA THR A 126 8.21 14.96 3.89
C THR A 126 9.46 14.85 4.75
N MET A 127 9.64 13.75 5.49
CA MET A 127 10.83 13.52 6.30
C MET A 127 12.07 13.36 5.40
N PRO A 128 13.25 13.80 5.83
CA PRO A 128 14.46 13.53 5.07
C PRO A 128 14.69 12.02 5.01
N GLY A 129 15.09 11.52 3.85
CA GLY A 129 15.37 10.09 3.70
C GLY A 129 16.36 9.58 4.73
N SER A 130 17.35 10.37 5.14
CA SER A 130 18.36 9.97 6.13
C SER A 130 17.79 9.63 7.51
N ALA A 131 16.55 10.02 7.81
CA ALA A 131 15.82 9.63 9.01
C ALA A 131 15.02 8.34 8.85
N ALA A 132 14.78 7.88 7.62
CA ALA A 132 13.94 6.74 7.33
C ALA A 132 14.64 5.42 7.63
N SER A 133 13.95 4.54 8.36
CA SER A 133 14.30 3.14 8.55
C SER A 133 14.08 2.32 7.27
N GLY A 134 13.16 2.76 6.40
CA GLY A 134 12.84 2.10 5.15
C GLY A 134 11.78 2.85 4.34
N GLU A 135 11.35 2.24 3.24
CA GLU A 135 10.27 2.74 2.39
C GLU A 135 9.08 1.77 2.40
N TYR A 136 7.87 2.29 2.62
CA TYR A 136 6.65 1.50 2.49
C TYR A 136 6.41 1.15 1.02
N ILE A 137 6.31 -0.14 0.72
CA ILE A 137 6.30 -0.65 -0.67
C ILE A 137 4.91 -0.69 -1.32
N GLY A 138 3.89 -0.06 -0.71
CA GLY A 138 2.51 -0.15 -1.19
C GLY A 138 1.78 -1.44 -0.83
N VAL A 139 2.34 -2.30 0.04
CA VAL A 139 1.71 -3.55 0.52
C VAL A 139 1.44 -3.51 2.02
N ALA A 140 0.18 -3.69 2.44
CA ALA A 140 -0.19 -3.72 3.85
C ALA A 140 -1.21 -4.82 4.16
N ARG A 141 -1.07 -5.42 5.35
CA ARG A 141 -1.95 -6.49 5.87
C ARG A 141 -2.71 -6.00 7.09
N PHE A 142 -4.01 -6.25 7.09
CA PHE A 142 -4.95 -5.95 8.15
C PHE A 142 -5.68 -7.23 8.56
N ASP A 143 -5.83 -7.52 9.85
CA ASP A 143 -6.83 -8.50 10.30
C ASP A 143 -8.16 -7.80 10.49
N ALA A 144 -9.14 -8.53 11.02
CA ALA A 144 -10.44 -7.97 11.30
C ALA A 144 -10.35 -6.77 12.27
N ALA A 145 -9.43 -6.75 13.24
CA ALA A 145 -9.26 -5.63 14.16
C ALA A 145 -8.60 -4.43 13.47
N GLY A 146 -7.49 -4.66 12.77
CA GLY A 146 -6.80 -3.65 11.97
C GLY A 146 -7.68 -3.03 10.89
N ALA A 147 -8.49 -3.85 10.20
CA ALA A 147 -9.41 -3.40 9.17
C ALA A 147 -10.57 -2.58 9.76
N ARG A 148 -11.13 -2.99 10.91
CA ARG A 148 -12.11 -2.17 11.64
C ARG A 148 -11.52 -0.83 12.03
N SER A 149 -10.29 -0.81 12.55
CA SER A 149 -9.59 0.43 12.92
C SER A 149 -9.39 1.33 11.71
N LEU A 150 -8.79 0.83 10.62
CA LEU A 150 -8.56 1.57 9.37
C LEU A 150 -9.85 2.23 8.87
N ARG A 151 -10.95 1.46 8.82
CA ARG A 151 -12.25 1.96 8.37
C ARG A 151 -12.80 3.04 9.30
N ALA A 152 -12.72 2.84 10.62
CA ALA A 152 -13.18 3.83 11.59
C ALA A 152 -12.41 5.16 11.45
N HIS A 153 -11.09 5.09 11.27
CA HIS A 153 -10.25 6.25 11.02
C HIS A 153 -10.62 6.96 9.72
N TYR A 154 -10.79 6.21 8.63
CA TYR A 154 -11.20 6.79 7.35
C TYR A 154 -12.54 7.50 7.45
N GLN A 155 -13.58 6.87 8.03
CA GLN A 155 -14.90 7.48 8.15
C GLN A 155 -14.85 8.75 9.02
N ARG A 156 -14.07 8.74 10.11
CA ARG A 156 -13.86 9.92 10.95
C ARG A 156 -13.21 11.07 10.19
N VAL A 157 -12.13 10.80 9.45
CA VAL A 157 -11.43 11.81 8.65
C VAL A 157 -12.34 12.32 7.54
N LYS A 158 -12.99 11.43 6.79
CA LYS A 158 -13.93 11.76 5.72
C LYS A 158 -15.06 12.67 6.22
N ALA A 159 -15.68 12.34 7.36
CA ALA A 159 -16.74 13.15 7.93
C ALA A 159 -16.29 14.57 8.28
N LYS A 160 -15.01 14.76 8.59
CA LYS A 160 -14.44 16.06 8.97
C LYS A 160 -13.89 16.84 7.78
N TYR A 161 -13.32 16.16 6.78
CA TYR A 161 -12.48 16.79 5.75
C TYR A 161 -12.97 16.57 4.31
N ALA A 162 -14.07 15.85 4.06
CA ALA A 162 -14.62 15.75 2.71
C ALA A 162 -14.89 17.15 2.11
N GLY A 163 -14.41 17.37 0.88
CA GLY A 163 -14.45 18.66 0.19
C GLY A 163 -13.55 19.74 0.79
N GLN A 164 -12.64 19.40 1.71
CA GLN A 164 -11.73 20.33 2.38
C GLN A 164 -10.27 19.90 2.21
N THR A 165 -9.36 20.80 2.55
CA THR A 165 -7.94 20.45 2.70
C THR A 165 -7.71 19.63 3.97
N TRP A 166 -6.77 18.72 3.88
CA TRP A 166 -6.29 17.87 4.94
C TRP A 166 -4.75 17.84 4.91
N LYS A 167 -4.10 16.85 5.54
CA LYS A 167 -2.64 16.76 5.74
C LYS A 167 -1.82 17.34 4.58
N TYR A 168 -0.84 18.17 4.92
CA TYR A 168 0.06 18.83 3.96
C TYR A 168 -0.67 19.70 2.92
N ASP A 169 -1.72 20.42 3.34
CA ASP A 169 -2.55 21.30 2.51
C ASP A 169 -3.18 20.61 1.28
N MET A 170 -3.26 19.28 1.31
CA MET A 170 -3.80 18.48 0.22
C MET A 170 -5.31 18.32 0.35
N PRO A 171 -6.11 18.44 -0.74
CA PRO A 171 -7.52 18.06 -0.70
C PRO A 171 -7.70 16.62 -0.19
N PHE A 172 -8.66 16.38 0.71
CA PHE A 172 -8.90 15.04 1.26
C PHE A 172 -9.09 13.99 0.17
N GLU A 173 -9.80 14.31 -0.91
CA GLU A 173 -10.03 13.42 -2.04
C GLU A 173 -8.72 13.00 -2.73
N LYS A 174 -7.67 13.83 -2.65
CA LYS A 174 -6.36 13.58 -3.23
C LYS A 174 -5.37 12.89 -2.28
N ALA A 175 -5.78 12.57 -1.06
CA ALA A 175 -4.92 11.97 -0.06
C ALA A 175 -4.35 10.60 -0.47
N TYR A 176 -3.11 10.36 -0.04
CA TYR A 176 -2.45 9.06 -0.11
C TYR A 176 -2.87 8.15 1.04
N LEU A 177 -2.68 6.84 0.88
CA LEU A 177 -2.97 5.86 1.93
C LEU A 177 -2.13 6.14 3.19
N ILE A 178 -0.86 6.52 3.01
CA ILE A 178 0.05 6.88 4.10
C ILE A 178 -0.43 8.06 4.95
N HIS A 179 -1.23 8.98 4.41
CA HIS A 179 -1.81 10.06 5.22
C HIS A 179 -2.80 9.52 6.25
N LEU A 180 -3.52 8.44 5.92
CA LEU A 180 -4.38 7.76 6.87
C LEU A 180 -3.56 6.97 7.90
N PHE A 181 -2.46 6.33 7.49
CA PHE A 181 -1.55 5.68 8.45
C PHE A 181 -0.94 6.67 9.42
N GLU A 182 -0.51 7.84 8.94
CA GLU A 182 0.00 8.91 9.79
C GLU A 182 -1.06 9.40 10.79
N GLU A 183 -2.30 9.62 10.35
CA GLU A 183 -3.43 9.94 11.24
C GLU A 183 -3.73 8.83 12.27
N MET A 184 -3.56 7.57 11.89
CA MET A 184 -3.74 6.45 12.80
C MET A 184 -2.66 6.42 13.88
N LEU A 185 -1.41 6.67 13.51
CA LEU A 185 -0.28 6.81 14.45
C LEU A 185 -0.48 7.98 15.41
N ASP A 186 -0.87 9.15 14.89
CA ASP A 186 -1.17 10.35 15.70
C ASP A 186 -2.28 10.09 16.74
N ALA A 187 -3.23 9.22 16.38
CA ALA A 187 -4.33 8.81 17.25
C ALA A 187 -3.99 7.62 18.16
N GLY A 188 -2.73 7.14 18.16
CA GLY A 188 -2.24 6.08 19.04
C GLY A 188 -2.50 4.65 18.56
N SER A 189 -2.88 4.44 17.30
CA SER A 189 -2.97 3.09 16.73
C SER A 189 -1.58 2.45 16.62
N ALA A 190 -1.52 1.15 16.87
CA ALA A 190 -0.30 0.38 16.66
C ALA A 190 -0.24 -0.11 15.20
N LEU A 191 0.81 0.33 14.49
CA LEU A 191 1.17 -0.17 13.17
C LEU A 191 2.56 -0.81 13.29
N HIS A 192 2.74 -1.95 12.64
CA HIS A 192 4.00 -2.69 12.64
C HIS A 192 4.56 -2.76 11.22
N MET A 193 5.86 -2.95 11.09
CA MET A 193 6.51 -3.20 9.81
C MET A 193 6.96 -4.66 9.69
N VAL A 194 6.87 -5.17 8.48
CA VAL A 194 7.52 -6.41 8.05
C VAL A 194 8.50 -6.02 6.95
N THR A 195 9.76 -6.37 7.14
CA THR A 195 10.80 -5.92 6.22
C THR A 195 10.83 -6.75 4.95
N THR A 196 11.30 -6.13 3.88
CA THR A 196 11.91 -6.79 2.72
C THR A 196 13.26 -6.14 2.47
N ASP A 197 14.17 -6.88 1.85
CA ASP A 197 15.57 -6.47 1.74
C ASP A 197 15.92 -6.24 0.27
N GLY A 198 15.32 -5.21 -0.34
CA GLY A 198 15.51 -4.86 -1.76
C GLY A 198 14.67 -5.65 -2.75
N GLU A 199 13.91 -6.67 -2.29
CA GLU A 199 13.07 -7.52 -3.15
C GLU A 199 11.76 -6.83 -3.60
N TYR A 200 11.86 -5.58 -4.07
CA TYR A 200 10.77 -4.69 -4.45
C TYR A 200 11.17 -3.80 -5.65
N MET A 201 10.24 -3.61 -6.60
CA MET A 201 10.33 -2.59 -7.65
C MET A 201 8.98 -1.94 -7.89
N GLU A 202 9.01 -0.65 -8.21
CA GLU A 202 7.84 0.15 -8.62
C GLU A 202 7.94 0.42 -10.12
N ILE A 203 6.81 0.41 -10.83
CA ILE A 203 6.71 0.52 -12.28
C ILE A 203 5.84 1.73 -12.65
N ASP A 204 6.39 2.93 -12.44
CA ASP A 204 5.71 4.19 -12.79
C ASP A 204 6.08 4.68 -14.18
N THR A 205 7.28 4.33 -14.63
CA THR A 205 7.92 4.90 -15.81
C THR A 205 8.41 3.83 -16.79
N GLU A 206 8.69 4.24 -18.02
CA GLU A 206 9.36 3.35 -18.99
C GLU A 206 10.77 2.96 -18.54
N GLU A 207 11.45 3.83 -17.78
CA GLU A 207 12.73 3.54 -17.13
C GLU A 207 12.58 2.37 -16.14
N ASP A 208 11.55 2.41 -15.30
CA ASP A 208 11.25 1.33 -14.35
C ASP A 208 10.97 0.00 -15.05
N VAL A 209 10.20 0.00 -16.15
CA VAL A 209 9.95 -1.19 -16.97
C VAL A 209 11.26 -1.77 -17.52
N ALA A 210 12.15 -0.91 -18.01
CA ALA A 210 13.45 -1.35 -18.53
C ALA A 210 14.33 -1.94 -17.43
N LEU A 211 14.41 -1.29 -16.26
CA LEU A 211 15.16 -1.78 -15.10
C LEU A 211 14.61 -3.13 -14.61
N ALA A 212 13.29 -3.25 -14.47
CA ALA A 212 12.65 -4.48 -14.04
C ALA A 212 12.93 -5.64 -14.99
N ASN A 213 12.79 -5.43 -16.31
CA ASN A 213 13.11 -6.48 -17.29
C ASN A 213 14.59 -6.88 -17.28
N ALA A 214 15.50 -5.96 -17.00
CA ALA A 214 16.93 -6.22 -16.98
C ALA A 214 17.39 -6.93 -15.69
N ARG A 215 16.75 -6.65 -14.55
CA ARG A 215 17.28 -7.00 -13.22
C ARG A 215 16.40 -7.97 -12.45
N TRP A 216 15.08 -7.88 -12.57
CA TRP A 216 14.16 -8.58 -11.66
C TRP A 216 14.30 -10.11 -11.71
N ALA A 217 14.41 -10.68 -12.92
CA ALA A 217 14.55 -12.12 -13.09
C ALA A 217 15.94 -12.63 -12.63
N ASP A 218 16.99 -11.85 -12.83
CA ASP A 218 18.35 -12.25 -12.46
C ASP A 218 18.60 -12.11 -10.95
N GLU A 219 18.08 -11.04 -10.36
CA GLU A 219 18.23 -10.76 -8.92
C GLU A 219 17.27 -11.63 -8.07
N TYR A 220 16.07 -11.91 -8.58
CA TYR A 220 15.00 -12.52 -7.78
C TYR A 220 14.27 -13.69 -8.45
N GLY A 221 14.68 -14.19 -9.62
CA GLY A 221 13.97 -15.22 -10.39
C GLY A 221 14.02 -16.66 -9.86
N GLY A 222 14.33 -16.84 -8.58
CA GLY A 222 14.32 -18.14 -7.88
C GLY A 222 12.93 -18.65 -7.51
#